data_AF-A0A165R0R5-F1
#
_entry.id   AF-A0A165R0R5-F1
#
_cell.length_a   1.000
_cell.length_b   1.000
_cell.length_c   1.000
_cell.angle_alpha   90.00
_cell.angle_beta   90.00
_cell.angle_gamma   90.00
#
_symmetry.space_group_name_H-M   'P 1'
#
loop_
_entity.id
_entity.type
_entity.pdbx_description
1 polymer ?
#
loop_
_entity_poly.entity_id
_entity_poly.type
_entity_poly.pdbx_seq_one_letter_code
_entity_poly.pdbx_strand_id
1 'polypeptide(L)'
;MTIRPHVGEPIEYGNAASFWVEYPSGLVDLTRETHLITKKEGDAAATNGSHPEPPLHGTTQLEIPVDDQRVVRIAKSRSAIVIVDMQNFFLHPDLRDHPTGLACVIPLNNVVTVLRTQGVKILWVNWGLTEHELTTIPPSLERSFMKSGRGGFGSRLPEPFGRMLMRGEYNADLYGLLHQLYLEGKKEGTDVWIHKNRMSGIWGYQTALDLYLQEHGITTLFFAGVNADQCVLGTLVDAYYRGYDCIVLQDCIATTSPAGGLENVLHNTTNSYGFVTDTTRVEEAIKKQSL
;
A
#
# COMPACT_ATOMS: atom_id res chain seq x y z
N MET A 1 12.62 -11.10 -13.90
CA MET A 1 12.97 -10.30 -12.71
C MET A 1 14.43 -9.95 -12.78
N THR A 2 14.80 -8.70 -12.51
CA THR A 2 16.21 -8.31 -12.37
C THR A 2 16.69 -8.85 -11.03
N ILE A 3 17.68 -9.72 -11.02
CA ILE A 3 18.26 -10.23 -9.77
C ILE A 3 19.19 -9.14 -9.24
N ARG A 4 18.83 -8.50 -8.11
CA ARG A 4 19.76 -7.62 -7.40
C ARG A 4 20.72 -8.49 -6.58
N PRO A 5 22.04 -8.40 -6.77
CA PRO A 5 22.99 -9.17 -5.98
C PRO A 5 22.87 -8.80 -4.49
N HIS A 6 23.22 -9.74 -3.61
CA HIS A 6 23.34 -9.44 -2.18
C HIS A 6 24.49 -8.46 -1.94
N VAL A 7 24.36 -7.64 -0.91
CA VAL A 7 25.45 -6.81 -0.42
C VAL A 7 26.55 -7.68 0.21
N GLY A 8 27.83 -7.33 0.02
CA GLY A 8 28.95 -8.09 0.57
C GLY A 8 29.20 -7.84 2.07
N GLU A 9 28.75 -6.69 2.56
CA GLU A 9 28.77 -6.23 3.95
C GLU A 9 27.49 -5.43 4.21
N PRO A 10 27.09 -5.19 5.48
CA PRO A 10 25.92 -4.37 5.77
C PRO A 10 26.03 -2.96 5.16
N ILE A 11 25.00 -2.52 4.43
CA ILE A 11 24.94 -1.20 3.80
C ILE A 11 23.76 -0.41 4.35
N GLU A 12 24.03 0.78 4.87
CA GLU A 12 23.01 1.77 5.22
C GLU A 12 22.70 2.64 4.01
N TYR A 13 21.42 2.74 3.69
CA TYR A 13 20.89 3.66 2.68
C TYR A 13 20.17 4.81 3.37
N GLY A 14 20.30 6.02 2.86
CA GLY A 14 19.56 7.19 3.35
C GLY A 14 20.40 8.16 4.17
N ASN A 15 19.80 8.74 5.21
CA ASN A 15 20.41 9.75 6.08
C ASN A 15 19.94 9.61 7.54
N ALA A 16 20.46 10.46 8.43
CA ALA A 16 20.18 10.42 9.88
C ALA A 16 18.68 10.44 10.27
N ALA A 17 17.80 10.98 9.42
CA ALA A 17 16.37 11.06 9.70
C ALA A 17 15.54 9.99 8.95
N SER A 18 16.05 9.45 7.85
CA SER A 18 15.38 8.43 7.05
C SER A 18 16.41 7.51 6.42
N PHE A 19 16.54 6.31 6.98
CA PHE A 19 17.50 5.31 6.56
C PHE A 19 16.92 3.89 6.66
N TRP A 20 17.61 2.92 6.10
CA TRP A 20 17.41 1.50 6.36
C TRP A 20 18.68 0.74 6.01
N VAL A 21 18.80 -0.51 6.46
CA VAL A 21 20.03 -1.30 6.32
C VAL A 21 19.75 -2.59 5.57
N GLU A 22 20.53 -2.89 4.54
CA GLU A 22 20.56 -4.22 3.90
C GLU A 22 21.75 -5.02 4.44
N TYR A 23 21.52 -6.29 4.80
CA TYR A 23 22.52 -7.22 5.32
C TYR A 23 22.86 -8.30 4.27
N PRO A 24 24.07 -8.90 4.32
CA PRO A 24 24.48 -9.94 3.37
C PRO A 24 23.58 -11.20 3.34
N SER A 25 22.82 -11.43 4.41
CA SER A 25 21.83 -12.50 4.51
C SER A 25 20.65 -12.34 3.53
N GLY A 26 20.43 -11.12 3.04
CA GLY A 26 19.22 -10.74 2.29
C GLY A 26 18.17 -10.02 3.14
N LEU A 27 18.44 -9.79 4.44
CA LEU A 27 17.58 -8.95 5.26
C LEU A 27 17.68 -7.48 4.82
N VAL A 28 16.54 -6.84 4.60
CA VAL A 28 16.38 -5.40 4.44
C VAL A 28 15.59 -4.85 5.63
N ASP A 29 16.27 -4.19 6.56
CA ASP A 29 15.67 -3.68 7.79
C ASP A 29 15.15 -2.25 7.62
N LEU A 30 13.84 -2.13 7.39
CA LEU A 30 13.12 -0.87 7.16
C LEU A 30 12.67 -0.19 8.47
N THR A 31 12.97 -0.76 9.63
CA THR A 31 12.47 -0.28 10.93
C THR A 31 12.99 1.11 11.31
N ARG A 32 14.13 1.52 10.75
CA ARG A 32 14.89 2.74 11.13
C ARG A 32 15.35 2.73 12.60
N GLU A 33 15.59 1.57 13.19
CA GLU A 33 15.95 1.47 14.62
C GLU A 33 17.46 1.54 14.88
N THR A 34 18.29 1.01 13.98
CA THR A 34 19.74 0.86 14.23
C THR A 34 20.57 1.38 13.06
N HIS A 35 21.24 2.52 13.25
CA HIS A 35 22.25 3.01 12.32
C HIS A 35 23.50 2.12 12.30
N LEU A 36 24.16 2.03 11.15
CA LEU A 36 25.53 1.52 11.06
C LEU A 36 26.48 2.58 11.62
N ILE A 37 26.93 2.38 12.86
CA ILE A 37 27.90 3.27 13.51
C ILE A 37 29.23 3.21 12.75
N THR A 38 29.52 4.22 11.94
CA THR A 38 30.83 4.38 11.31
C THR A 38 31.82 4.98 12.31
N LYS A 39 33.04 4.40 12.39
CA LYS A 39 34.13 4.96 13.21
C LYS A 39 34.38 6.42 12.82
N LYS A 40 34.04 7.36 13.70
CA LYS A 40 34.70 8.68 13.72
C LYS A 40 35.97 8.56 14.55
N GLU A 41 37.05 9.19 14.10
CA GLU A 41 38.29 9.26 14.89
C GLU A 41 37.98 9.84 16.28
N GLY A 42 38.20 9.04 17.33
CA GLY A 42 38.09 9.45 18.73
C GLY A 42 36.90 8.90 19.54
N ASP A 43 36.01 8.10 18.95
CA ASP A 43 34.81 7.63 19.66
C ASP A 43 34.99 6.24 20.30
N ALA A 44 34.91 6.17 21.64
CA ALA A 44 35.15 4.95 22.43
C ALA A 44 34.01 3.90 22.35
N ALA A 45 32.87 4.28 21.76
CA ALA A 45 31.71 3.40 21.54
C ALA A 45 31.71 2.68 20.18
N ALA A 46 32.77 2.85 19.37
CA ALA A 46 32.85 2.23 18.05
C ALA A 46 32.89 0.70 18.16
N THR A 47 31.96 0.02 17.48
CA THR A 47 32.08 -1.42 17.23
C THR A 47 33.33 -1.67 16.37
N ASN A 48 33.90 -2.87 16.45
CA ASN A 48 35.11 -3.25 15.70
C ASN A 48 34.91 -3.33 14.17
N GLY A 49 33.96 -2.58 13.60
CA GLY A 49 33.57 -2.66 12.19
C GLY A 49 32.70 -3.87 11.86
N SER A 50 32.26 -4.62 12.86
CA SER A 50 31.27 -5.70 12.70
C SER A 50 29.89 -5.16 13.08
N HIS A 51 28.99 -5.14 12.11
CA HIS A 51 27.57 -4.84 12.30
C HIS A 51 26.76 -6.12 12.07
N PRO A 52 26.65 -7.00 13.08
CA PRO A 52 25.84 -8.20 12.94
C PRO A 52 24.37 -7.82 12.71
N GLU A 53 23.64 -8.73 12.07
CA GLU A 53 22.20 -8.62 11.92
C GLU A 53 21.52 -8.55 13.30
N PRO A 54 20.72 -7.50 13.59
CA PRO A 54 20.00 -7.41 14.85
C PRO A 54 18.97 -8.53 14.96
N PRO A 55 18.74 -9.08 16.17
CA PRO A 55 17.69 -10.08 16.37
C PRO A 55 16.31 -9.48 16.10
N LEU A 56 15.39 -10.30 15.59
CA LEU A 56 13.99 -9.90 15.40
C LEU A 56 13.29 -9.68 16.74
N HIS A 57 12.69 -8.50 16.91
CA HIS A 57 11.81 -8.21 18.05
C HIS A 57 10.35 -8.49 17.67
N GLY A 58 9.94 -9.76 17.73
CA GLY A 58 8.63 -10.21 17.22
C GLY A 58 7.38 -9.55 17.82
N THR A 59 7.49 -8.81 18.93
CA THR A 59 6.38 -8.01 19.48
C THR A 59 6.16 -6.70 18.71
N THR A 60 7.22 -6.07 18.19
CA THR A 60 7.19 -4.77 17.52
C THR A 60 7.54 -4.82 16.03
N GLN A 61 8.16 -5.90 15.59
CA GLN A 61 8.68 -6.08 14.23
C GLN A 61 8.10 -7.31 13.55
N LEU A 62 8.04 -7.27 12.22
CA LEU A 62 7.60 -8.38 11.37
C LEU A 62 8.56 -8.51 10.19
N GLU A 63 9.04 -9.73 9.95
CA GLU A 63 9.83 -10.08 8.76
C GLU A 63 8.96 -10.70 7.68
N ILE A 64 9.07 -10.24 6.43
CA ILE A 64 8.23 -10.68 5.32
C ILE A 64 9.13 -11.00 4.12
N PRO A 65 9.09 -12.23 3.59
CA PRO A 65 9.74 -12.54 2.31
C PRO A 65 9.14 -11.70 1.19
N VAL A 66 10.00 -11.04 0.39
CA VAL A 66 9.58 -10.26 -0.79
C VAL A 66 9.96 -10.97 -2.09
N ASP A 67 11.04 -11.74 -2.05
CA ASP A 67 11.38 -12.69 -3.10
C ASP A 67 12.05 -13.91 -2.45
N ASP A 68 12.64 -14.78 -3.26
CA ASP A 68 13.25 -16.02 -2.78
C ASP A 68 14.62 -15.80 -2.11
N GLN A 69 15.13 -14.55 -2.14
CA GLN A 69 16.44 -14.15 -1.66
C GLN A 69 16.39 -13.10 -0.55
N ARG A 70 15.30 -12.33 -0.46
CA ARG A 70 15.16 -11.18 0.43
C ARG A 70 13.97 -11.25 1.35
N VAL A 71 14.19 -10.72 2.54
CA VAL A 71 13.19 -10.51 3.58
C VAL A 71 13.22 -9.03 3.96
N VAL A 72 12.07 -8.38 4.01
CA VAL A 72 11.95 -7.03 4.59
C VAL A 72 11.53 -7.15 6.05
N ARG A 73 12.21 -6.45 6.95
CA ARG A 73 11.77 -6.29 8.34
C ARG A 73 11.15 -4.92 8.49
N ILE A 74 9.93 -4.90 9.02
CA ILE A 74 9.14 -3.69 9.19
C ILE A 74 8.82 -3.46 10.68
N ALA A 75 8.66 -2.20 11.07
CA ALA A 75 8.10 -1.85 12.37
C ALA A 75 6.57 -1.86 12.27
N LYS A 76 5.90 -2.72 13.06
CA LYS A 76 4.44 -2.94 12.97
C LYS A 76 3.65 -1.65 13.18
N SER A 77 4.02 -0.85 14.18
CA SER A 77 3.35 0.41 14.54
C SER A 77 3.55 1.54 13.52
N ARG A 78 4.58 1.44 12.67
CA ARG A 78 4.90 2.42 11.60
C ARG A 78 4.52 1.91 10.21
N SER A 79 3.70 0.87 10.15
CA SER A 79 3.28 0.22 8.91
C SER A 79 1.78 0.37 8.70
N ALA A 80 1.38 0.58 7.45
CA ALA A 80 -0.01 0.60 7.04
C ALA A 80 -0.20 -0.15 5.71
N ILE A 81 -1.38 -0.72 5.49
CA ILE A 81 -1.84 -1.15 4.16
C ILE A 81 -2.77 -0.08 3.58
N VAL A 82 -2.47 0.35 2.37
CA VAL A 82 -3.22 1.31 1.56
C VAL A 82 -4.02 0.53 0.51
N ILE A 83 -5.32 0.42 0.73
CA ILE A 83 -6.25 -0.34 -0.11
C ILE A 83 -7.01 0.64 -0.99
N VAL A 84 -6.75 0.60 -2.29
CA VAL A 84 -7.24 1.61 -3.24
C VAL A 84 -8.47 1.13 -3.99
N ASP A 85 -9.56 1.89 -3.89
CA ASP A 85 -10.74 1.81 -4.76
C ASP A 85 -11.36 0.41 -4.94
N MET A 86 -11.36 -0.44 -3.91
CA MET A 86 -12.05 -1.74 -3.91
C MET A 86 -13.58 -1.59 -3.76
N GLN A 87 -14.17 -0.69 -4.55
CA GLN A 87 -15.55 -0.23 -4.47
C GLN A 87 -16.46 -0.90 -5.49
N ASN A 88 -17.77 -0.90 -5.23
CA ASN A 88 -18.79 -1.42 -6.14
C ASN A 88 -18.69 -0.80 -7.54
N PHE A 89 -18.33 0.47 -7.66
CA PHE A 89 -18.17 1.12 -8.97
C PHE A 89 -17.15 0.43 -9.88
N PHE A 90 -16.07 -0.09 -9.31
CA PHE A 90 -14.97 -0.69 -10.06
C PHE A 90 -15.08 -2.22 -10.17
N LEU A 91 -15.82 -2.87 -9.27
CA LEU A 91 -15.85 -4.33 -9.15
C LEU A 91 -17.23 -4.95 -9.40
N HIS A 92 -18.33 -4.21 -9.23
CA HIS A 92 -19.65 -4.78 -9.42
C HIS A 92 -19.88 -5.11 -10.91
N PRO A 93 -20.24 -6.36 -11.26
CA PRO A 93 -20.37 -6.80 -12.65
C PRO A 93 -21.29 -5.93 -13.53
N ASP A 94 -22.37 -5.40 -12.96
CA ASP A 94 -23.30 -4.50 -13.66
C ASP A 94 -22.70 -3.13 -14.05
N LEU A 95 -21.62 -2.72 -13.39
CA LEU A 95 -20.92 -1.44 -13.63
C LEU A 95 -19.62 -1.65 -14.41
N ARG A 96 -18.89 -2.73 -14.13
CA ARG A 96 -17.56 -2.96 -14.68
C ARG A 96 -17.27 -4.46 -14.83
N ASP A 97 -16.82 -4.85 -16.02
CA ASP A 97 -16.23 -6.16 -16.24
C ASP A 97 -14.77 -6.15 -15.76
N HIS A 98 -14.53 -6.63 -14.55
CA HIS A 98 -13.20 -6.63 -13.91
C HIS A 98 -12.92 -7.95 -13.16
N PRO A 99 -12.85 -9.10 -13.85
CA PRO A 99 -12.69 -10.41 -13.22
C PRO A 99 -11.38 -10.55 -12.42
N THR A 100 -10.31 -9.92 -12.88
CA THR A 100 -9.01 -9.88 -12.16
C THR A 100 -9.07 -9.07 -10.87
N GLY A 101 -9.84 -7.98 -10.83
CA GLY A 101 -10.07 -7.20 -9.61
C GLY A 101 -10.95 -7.94 -8.61
N LEU A 102 -11.96 -8.68 -9.09
CA LEU A 102 -12.74 -9.58 -8.25
C LEU A 102 -11.89 -10.70 -7.64
N ALA A 103 -10.91 -11.22 -8.37
CA ALA A 103 -9.98 -12.23 -7.87
C ALA A 103 -9.11 -11.73 -6.70
N CYS A 104 -8.87 -10.41 -6.59
CA CYS A 104 -8.12 -9.82 -5.48
C CYS A 104 -8.91 -9.77 -4.16
N VAL A 105 -10.24 -9.92 -4.18
CA VAL A 105 -11.10 -9.73 -2.99
C VAL A 105 -10.77 -10.71 -1.86
N ILE A 106 -10.61 -12.00 -2.19
CA ILE A 106 -10.34 -13.04 -1.18
C ILE A 106 -8.91 -12.94 -0.60
N PRO A 107 -7.84 -12.84 -1.43
CA PRO A 107 -6.50 -12.58 -0.91
C PRO A 107 -6.45 -11.33 -0.02
N LEU A 108 -7.10 -10.24 -0.45
CA LEU A 108 -7.12 -8.99 0.31
C LEU A 108 -7.81 -9.15 1.67
N ASN A 109 -8.95 -9.85 1.72
CA ASN A 109 -9.63 -10.13 2.97
C ASN A 109 -8.73 -10.90 3.96
N ASN A 110 -8.03 -11.93 3.46
CA ASN A 110 -7.19 -12.77 4.30
C ASN A 110 -5.99 -12.00 4.83
N VAL A 111 -5.28 -11.26 3.97
CA VAL A 111 -4.09 -10.51 4.37
C VAL A 111 -4.43 -9.36 5.32
N VAL A 112 -5.55 -8.65 5.10
CA VAL A 112 -6.02 -7.59 6.01
C VAL A 112 -6.34 -8.18 7.38
N THR A 113 -6.99 -9.34 7.43
CA THR A 113 -7.31 -10.01 8.70
C THR A 113 -6.04 -10.30 9.50
N VAL A 114 -5.00 -10.88 8.88
CA VAL A 114 -3.76 -11.20 9.59
C VAL A 114 -2.93 -9.94 9.92
N LEU A 115 -2.83 -8.97 9.02
CA LEU A 115 -2.11 -7.71 9.29
C LEU A 115 -2.75 -6.93 10.43
N ARG A 116 -4.08 -6.94 10.53
CA ARG A 116 -4.81 -6.33 11.65
C ARG A 116 -4.40 -6.93 13.00
N THR A 117 -4.21 -8.25 13.08
CA THR A 117 -3.73 -8.91 14.32
C THR A 117 -2.33 -8.44 14.74
N GLN A 118 -1.54 -7.94 13.79
CA GLN A 118 -0.20 -7.43 14.02
C GLN A 118 -0.19 -5.93 14.37
N GLY A 119 -1.35 -5.28 14.45
CA GLY A 119 -1.45 -3.85 14.74
C GLY A 119 -1.07 -2.93 13.57
N VAL A 120 -0.88 -3.48 12.37
CA VAL A 120 -0.69 -2.71 11.13
C VAL A 120 -1.98 -1.94 10.82
N LYS A 121 -1.86 -0.67 10.46
CA LYS A 121 -3.02 0.18 10.16
C LYS A 121 -3.66 -0.19 8.81
N ILE A 122 -4.99 -0.28 8.76
CA ILE A 122 -5.72 -0.61 7.52
C ILE A 122 -6.37 0.67 6.98
N LEU A 123 -5.91 1.15 5.83
CA LEU A 123 -6.37 2.40 5.22
C LEU A 123 -7.15 2.11 3.94
N TRP A 124 -8.46 2.35 3.99
CA TRP A 124 -9.38 2.20 2.87
C TRP A 124 -9.45 3.52 2.11
N VAL A 125 -8.68 3.63 1.03
CA VAL A 125 -8.46 4.87 0.27
C VAL A 125 -9.29 4.84 -1.00
N ASN A 126 -10.47 5.45 -0.92
CA ASN A 126 -11.54 5.24 -1.87
C ASN A 126 -12.03 6.57 -2.45
N TRP A 127 -12.50 6.54 -3.69
CA TRP A 127 -13.28 7.67 -4.22
C TRP A 127 -14.48 7.95 -3.32
N GLY A 128 -14.69 9.23 -3.01
CA GLY A 128 -15.90 9.67 -2.34
C GLY A 128 -15.97 11.18 -2.41
N LEU A 129 -16.72 11.65 -3.39
CA LEU A 129 -16.80 13.07 -3.73
C LEU A 129 -17.94 13.75 -2.98
N THR A 130 -17.70 15.01 -2.66
CA THR A 130 -18.70 15.98 -2.22
C THR A 130 -19.11 16.89 -3.38
N GLU A 131 -20.21 17.62 -3.23
CA GLU A 131 -20.63 18.64 -4.21
C GLU A 131 -19.54 19.69 -4.48
N HIS A 132 -18.80 20.08 -3.44
CA HIS A 132 -17.70 21.01 -3.59
C HIS A 132 -16.55 20.41 -4.40
N GLU A 133 -16.19 19.15 -4.17
CA GLU A 133 -15.09 18.51 -4.89
C GLU A 133 -15.39 18.36 -6.39
N LEU A 134 -16.67 18.19 -6.77
CA LEU A 134 -17.10 18.18 -8.18
C LEU A 134 -16.68 19.46 -8.92
N THR A 135 -16.71 20.63 -8.25
CA THR A 135 -16.33 21.90 -8.89
C THR A 135 -14.83 22.05 -9.11
N THR A 136 -14.02 21.12 -8.59
CA THR A 136 -12.56 21.15 -8.65
C THR A 136 -11.97 20.01 -9.46
N ILE A 137 -12.79 19.10 -9.99
CA ILE A 137 -12.31 17.98 -10.81
C ILE A 137 -11.69 18.53 -12.11
N PRO A 138 -10.43 18.17 -12.44
CA PRO A 138 -9.82 18.59 -13.69
C PRO A 138 -10.55 18.01 -14.92
N PRO A 139 -10.70 18.76 -16.02
CA PRO A 139 -11.40 18.27 -17.22
C PRO A 139 -10.83 16.98 -17.82
N SER A 140 -9.51 16.76 -17.73
CA SER A 140 -8.87 15.53 -18.22
C SER A 140 -9.30 14.30 -17.43
N LEU A 141 -9.47 14.45 -16.11
CA LEU A 141 -9.94 13.42 -15.21
C LEU A 141 -11.42 13.14 -15.46
N GLU A 142 -12.25 14.19 -15.55
CA GLU A 142 -13.68 14.06 -15.88
C GLU A 142 -13.89 13.33 -17.21
N ARG A 143 -13.19 13.76 -18.27
CA ARG A 143 -13.23 13.10 -19.59
C ARG A 143 -12.89 11.61 -19.51
N SER A 144 -11.97 11.21 -18.63
CA SER A 144 -11.60 9.80 -18.48
C SER A 144 -12.73 8.96 -17.88
N PHE A 145 -13.48 9.51 -16.91
CA PHE A 145 -14.58 8.80 -16.27
C PHE A 145 -15.88 8.79 -17.10
N MET A 146 -16.02 9.69 -18.08
CA MET A 146 -17.16 9.72 -18.99
C MET A 146 -17.12 8.66 -20.12
N LYS A 147 -16.03 7.90 -20.26
CA LYS A 147 -15.81 6.96 -21.38
C LYS A 147 -16.87 5.87 -21.53
N SER A 148 -17.57 5.52 -20.44
CA SER A 148 -18.59 4.46 -20.43
C SER A 148 -19.96 4.91 -20.97
N GLY A 149 -20.13 6.20 -21.29
CA GLY A 149 -21.42 6.76 -21.68
C GLY A 149 -22.44 6.89 -20.54
N ARG A 150 -22.02 6.60 -19.29
CA ARG A 150 -22.87 6.68 -18.08
C ARG A 150 -22.83 8.05 -17.38
N GLY A 151 -22.33 9.08 -18.07
CA GLY A 151 -22.05 10.40 -17.50
C GLY A 151 -20.70 10.49 -16.79
N GLY A 152 -20.40 11.66 -16.22
CA GLY A 152 -19.20 11.91 -15.41
C GLY A 152 -19.47 11.77 -13.92
N PHE A 153 -18.50 12.19 -13.10
CA PHE A 153 -18.64 12.22 -11.64
C PHE A 153 -19.94 12.90 -11.19
N GLY A 154 -20.62 12.33 -10.19
CA GLY A 154 -21.89 12.84 -9.68
C GLY A 154 -23.13 12.57 -10.56
N SER A 155 -22.96 12.01 -11.76
CA SER A 155 -24.08 11.59 -12.62
C SER A 155 -24.84 10.42 -12.00
N ARG A 156 -26.15 10.34 -12.25
CA ARG A 156 -26.98 9.24 -11.74
C ARG A 156 -26.72 7.96 -12.54
N LEU A 157 -26.25 6.93 -11.85
CA LEU A 157 -26.12 5.57 -12.36
C LEU A 157 -27.48 4.86 -12.29
N PRO A 158 -27.66 3.74 -13.02
CA PRO A 158 -28.83 2.89 -12.85
C PRO A 158 -29.02 2.49 -11.38
N GLU A 159 -30.27 2.32 -10.95
CA GLU A 159 -30.55 1.77 -9.62
C GLU A 159 -29.91 0.36 -9.49
N PRO A 160 -29.37 -0.02 -8.31
CA PRO A 160 -29.38 0.71 -7.04
C PRO A 160 -28.13 1.58 -6.79
N PHE A 161 -27.36 1.90 -7.83
CA PHE A 161 -25.99 2.40 -7.68
C PHE A 161 -25.89 3.87 -7.27
N GLY A 162 -26.96 4.66 -7.41
CA GLY A 162 -26.98 6.05 -6.96
C GLY A 162 -26.10 6.98 -7.81
N ARG A 163 -25.51 8.01 -7.20
CA ARG A 163 -24.67 8.99 -7.92
C ARG A 163 -23.21 8.56 -8.00
N MET A 164 -22.64 8.61 -9.20
CA MET A 164 -21.29 8.13 -9.50
C MET A 164 -20.24 8.72 -8.55
N LEU A 165 -19.63 7.85 -7.75
CA LEU A 165 -18.50 8.10 -6.83
C LEU A 165 -18.75 9.18 -5.77
N MET A 166 -20.01 9.51 -5.47
CA MET A 166 -20.37 10.43 -4.40
C MET A 166 -20.39 9.70 -3.05
N ARG A 167 -20.05 10.41 -1.97
CA ARG A 167 -20.04 9.83 -0.61
C ARG A 167 -21.45 9.35 -0.22
N GLY A 168 -21.52 8.15 0.35
CA GLY A 168 -22.76 7.54 0.84
C GLY A 168 -23.62 6.87 -0.23
N GLU A 169 -23.19 6.87 -1.49
CA GLU A 169 -23.87 6.16 -2.58
C GLU A 169 -23.35 4.72 -2.68
N TYR A 170 -24.22 3.78 -3.04
CA TYR A 170 -23.88 2.35 -3.06
C TYR A 170 -22.69 2.02 -3.96
N ASN A 171 -22.54 2.69 -5.10
CA ASN A 171 -21.38 2.48 -5.97
C ASN A 171 -20.04 2.89 -5.31
N ALA A 172 -20.07 3.82 -4.35
CA ALA A 172 -18.90 4.27 -3.62
C ALA A 172 -18.62 3.42 -2.35
N ASP A 173 -19.49 2.48 -1.99
CA ASP A 173 -19.19 1.51 -0.94
C ASP A 173 -18.20 0.45 -1.42
N LEU A 174 -17.50 -0.16 -0.46
CA LEU A 174 -16.64 -1.31 -0.72
C LEU A 174 -17.45 -2.48 -1.30
N TYR A 175 -16.81 -3.26 -2.17
CA TYR A 175 -17.43 -4.38 -2.84
C TYR A 175 -17.54 -5.62 -1.93
N GLY A 176 -18.74 -6.22 -1.90
CA GLY A 176 -18.98 -7.52 -1.28
C GLY A 176 -18.53 -7.61 0.18
N LEU A 177 -17.80 -8.67 0.51
CA LEU A 177 -17.34 -8.95 1.88
C LEU A 177 -16.36 -7.91 2.43
N LEU A 178 -15.68 -7.13 1.58
CA LEU A 178 -14.76 -6.09 2.03
C LEU A 178 -15.48 -4.97 2.78
N HIS A 179 -16.76 -4.75 2.47
CA HIS A 179 -17.58 -3.79 3.22
C HIS A 179 -17.76 -4.23 4.68
N GLN A 180 -18.07 -5.50 4.92
CA GLN A 180 -18.22 -6.03 6.28
C GLN A 180 -16.87 -6.02 7.02
N LEU A 181 -15.79 -6.41 6.33
CA LEU A 181 -14.44 -6.38 6.88
C LEU A 181 -14.03 -4.97 7.37
N TYR A 182 -14.39 -3.92 6.61
CA TYR A 182 -14.18 -2.54 7.03
C TYR A 182 -15.06 -2.16 8.24
N LEU A 183 -16.35 -2.52 8.26
CA LEU A 183 -17.24 -2.18 9.36
C LEU A 183 -16.76 -2.78 10.69
N GLU A 184 -16.26 -4.02 10.65
CA GLU A 184 -15.63 -4.70 11.78
C GLU A 184 -14.38 -3.93 12.27
N GLY A 185 -13.43 -3.68 11.37
CA GLY A 185 -12.20 -2.97 11.73
C GLY A 185 -12.44 -1.52 12.16
N LYS A 186 -13.46 -0.85 11.62
CA LYS A 186 -13.88 0.50 12.06
C LYS A 186 -14.39 0.46 13.49
N LYS A 187 -15.20 -0.54 13.84
CA LYS A 187 -15.70 -0.74 15.21
C LYS A 187 -14.56 -1.02 16.19
N GLU A 188 -13.52 -1.71 15.75
CA GLU A 188 -12.31 -1.99 16.53
C GLU A 188 -11.32 -0.82 16.59
N GLY A 189 -11.49 0.20 15.75
CA GLY A 189 -10.56 1.33 15.65
C GLY A 189 -9.24 1.00 14.92
N THR A 190 -9.20 -0.10 14.16
CA THR A 190 -8.01 -0.54 13.40
C THR A 190 -8.03 -0.05 11.95
N ASP A 191 -9.22 0.22 11.42
CA ASP A 191 -9.43 0.56 10.02
C ASP A 191 -9.92 2.00 9.87
N VAL A 192 -9.38 2.70 8.87
CA VAL A 192 -9.67 4.11 8.61
C VAL A 192 -10.12 4.29 7.17
N TRP A 193 -11.20 5.04 6.98
CA TRP A 193 -11.70 5.41 5.67
C TRP A 193 -11.14 6.76 5.24
N ILE A 194 -10.47 6.78 4.09
CA ILE A 194 -9.90 7.97 3.48
C ILE A 194 -10.65 8.22 2.16
N HIS A 195 -11.33 9.36 2.08
CA HIS A 195 -11.90 9.81 0.81
C HIS A 195 -10.83 10.51 -0.03
N LYS A 196 -10.61 10.02 -1.25
CA LYS A 196 -9.83 10.72 -2.27
C LYS A 196 -10.72 11.30 -3.36
N ASN A 197 -10.19 12.32 -4.02
CA ASN A 197 -10.86 13.08 -5.08
C ASN A 197 -9.98 13.23 -6.34
N ARG A 198 -8.90 12.44 -6.42
CA ARG A 198 -8.00 12.30 -7.56
C ARG A 198 -7.62 10.82 -7.71
N MET A 199 -6.86 10.51 -8.76
CA MET A 199 -6.37 9.15 -8.98
C MET A 199 -5.50 8.66 -7.81
N SER A 200 -4.46 9.43 -7.47
CA SER A 200 -3.63 9.18 -6.30
C SER A 200 -4.36 9.60 -5.01
N GLY A 201 -4.29 8.74 -3.99
CA GLY A 201 -4.79 9.04 -2.64
C GLY A 201 -3.97 10.10 -1.91
N ILE A 202 -2.75 10.37 -2.37
CA ILE A 202 -1.78 11.28 -1.73
C ILE A 202 -1.21 12.30 -2.73
N TRP A 203 -2.04 12.71 -3.70
CA TRP A 203 -1.68 13.58 -4.83
C TRP A 203 -1.13 14.97 -4.46
N GLY A 204 -1.32 15.42 -3.22
CA GLY A 204 -0.93 16.73 -2.74
C GLY A 204 -0.70 16.75 -1.24
N TYR A 205 -0.01 17.77 -0.74
CA TYR A 205 0.13 17.97 0.70
C TYR A 205 -1.25 18.19 1.33
N GLN A 206 -1.40 17.79 2.58
CA GLN A 206 -2.65 17.96 3.35
C GLN A 206 -3.87 17.21 2.77
N THR A 207 -3.66 16.24 1.88
CA THR A 207 -4.70 15.24 1.60
C THR A 207 -4.99 14.44 2.86
N ALA A 208 -6.19 13.87 2.97
CA ALA A 208 -6.57 13.10 4.16
C ALA A 208 -5.60 11.93 4.44
N LEU A 209 -5.10 11.27 3.38
CA LEU A 209 -4.07 10.24 3.51
C LEU A 209 -2.75 10.82 4.02
N ASP A 210 -2.28 11.92 3.44
CA ASP A 210 -1.03 12.57 3.84
C ASP A 210 -1.03 12.95 5.33
N LEU A 211 -2.10 13.64 5.77
CA LEU A 211 -2.25 14.05 7.17
C LEU A 211 -2.24 12.84 8.12
N TYR A 212 -3.01 11.80 7.77
CA TYR A 212 -3.09 10.60 8.60
C TYR A 212 -1.72 9.91 8.73
N LEU A 213 -1.02 9.71 7.62
CA LEU A 213 0.28 9.04 7.62
C LEU A 213 1.33 9.81 8.44
N GLN A 214 1.35 11.14 8.30
CA GLN A 214 2.26 12.02 9.06
C GLN A 214 1.94 12.01 10.55
N GLU A 215 0.66 12.15 10.93
CA GLU A 215 0.21 12.17 12.33
C GLU A 215 0.55 10.86 13.06
N HIS A 216 0.51 9.72 12.35
CA HIS A 216 0.77 8.41 12.91
C HIS A 216 2.22 7.93 12.73
N GLY A 217 3.11 8.76 12.17
CA GLY A 217 4.52 8.41 11.97
C GLY A 217 4.75 7.18 11.08
N ILE A 218 3.82 6.90 10.17
CA ILE A 218 3.90 5.77 9.24
C ILE A 218 5.06 6.00 8.27
N THR A 219 5.84 4.96 8.02
CA THR A 219 6.97 5.01 7.07
C THR A 219 6.97 3.87 6.08
N THR A 220 6.24 2.78 6.34
CA THR A 220 6.16 1.63 5.45
C THR A 220 4.72 1.40 5.02
N LEU A 221 4.51 1.25 3.71
CA LEU A 221 3.19 1.14 3.10
C LEU A 221 3.09 -0.13 2.24
N PHE A 222 2.13 -0.98 2.59
CA PHE A 222 1.66 -2.03 1.68
C PHE A 222 0.62 -1.45 0.72
N PHE A 223 0.63 -1.86 -0.54
CA PHE A 223 -0.32 -1.39 -1.55
C PHE A 223 -1.14 -2.56 -2.10
N ALA A 224 -2.45 -2.33 -2.14
CA ALA A 224 -3.45 -3.22 -2.71
C ALA A 224 -4.55 -2.39 -3.40
N GLY A 225 -5.36 -3.04 -4.22
CA GLY A 225 -6.56 -2.46 -4.82
C GLY A 225 -6.53 -2.34 -6.34
N VAL A 226 -7.39 -1.49 -6.88
CA VAL A 226 -7.57 -1.30 -8.33
C VAL A 226 -7.60 0.18 -8.70
N ASN A 227 -7.26 0.58 -9.92
CA ASN A 227 -6.52 -0.21 -10.91
C ASN A 227 -5.01 -0.11 -10.65
N ALA A 228 -4.31 -1.23 -10.85
CA ALA A 228 -2.87 -1.41 -10.61
C ALA A 228 -2.02 -0.29 -11.25
N ASP A 229 -2.26 0.00 -12.53
CA ASP A 229 -1.51 0.95 -13.36
C ASP A 229 -2.09 2.38 -13.35
N GLN A 230 -3.07 2.65 -12.48
CA GLN A 230 -3.73 3.95 -12.39
C GLN A 230 -3.77 4.45 -10.95
N CYS A 231 -4.86 4.23 -10.20
CA CYS A 231 -4.99 4.76 -8.84
C CYS A 231 -3.96 4.15 -7.88
N VAL A 232 -3.69 2.85 -8.00
CA VAL A 232 -2.66 2.17 -7.20
C VAL A 232 -1.28 2.73 -7.54
N LEU A 233 -0.87 2.68 -8.82
CA LEU A 233 0.43 3.22 -9.25
C LEU A 233 0.59 4.70 -8.92
N GLY A 234 -0.45 5.53 -9.11
CA GLY A 234 -0.40 6.95 -8.80
C GLY A 234 -0.16 7.19 -7.30
N THR A 235 -0.87 6.45 -6.44
CA THR A 235 -0.67 6.55 -4.98
C THR A 235 0.70 6.01 -4.57
N LEU A 236 1.14 4.91 -5.16
CA LEU A 236 2.45 4.29 -4.95
C LEU A 236 3.60 5.24 -5.30
N VAL A 237 3.56 5.85 -6.49
CA VAL A 237 4.61 6.74 -6.97
C VAL A 237 4.67 8.03 -6.14
N ASP A 238 3.52 8.62 -5.80
CA ASP A 238 3.50 9.80 -4.94
C ASP A 238 4.00 9.47 -3.51
N ALA A 239 3.69 8.29 -2.98
CA ALA A 239 4.23 7.83 -1.70
C ALA A 239 5.75 7.61 -1.79
N TYR A 240 6.24 6.97 -2.84
CA TYR A 240 7.67 6.79 -3.07
C TYR A 240 8.41 8.14 -3.12
N TYR A 241 7.89 9.14 -3.85
CA TYR A 241 8.51 10.46 -3.91
C TYR A 241 8.47 11.23 -2.58
N ARG A 242 7.60 10.82 -1.65
CA ARG A 242 7.54 11.34 -0.28
C ARG A 242 8.42 10.57 0.70
N GLY A 243 9.11 9.51 0.26
CA GLY A 243 10.07 8.75 1.06
C GLY A 243 9.47 7.60 1.88
N TYR A 244 8.25 7.15 1.58
CA TYR A 244 7.71 5.93 2.19
C TYR A 244 8.35 4.68 1.57
N ASP A 245 8.60 3.65 2.39
CA ASP A 245 9.00 2.34 1.88
C ASP A 245 7.78 1.63 1.35
N CYS A 246 7.77 1.37 0.04
CA CYS A 246 6.59 0.86 -0.63
C CYS A 246 6.71 -0.64 -0.90
N ILE A 247 5.67 -1.39 -0.55
CA ILE A 247 5.58 -2.83 -0.75
C ILE A 247 4.26 -3.14 -1.47
N VAL A 248 4.30 -3.70 -2.68
CA VAL A 248 3.09 -4.06 -3.44
C VAL A 248 2.73 -5.53 -3.17
N LEU A 249 1.47 -5.80 -2.88
CA LEU A 249 0.90 -7.14 -2.81
C LEU A 249 0.39 -7.55 -4.20
N GLN A 250 1.20 -8.30 -4.95
CA GLN A 250 0.96 -8.53 -6.39
C GLN A 250 -0.34 -9.27 -6.71
N ASP A 251 -0.82 -10.10 -5.78
CA ASP A 251 -2.07 -10.85 -5.85
C ASP A 251 -3.28 -10.07 -5.31
N CYS A 252 -3.05 -8.87 -4.77
CA CYS A 252 -4.08 -7.92 -4.34
C CYS A 252 -4.16 -6.67 -5.22
N ILE A 253 -3.48 -6.63 -6.36
CA ILE A 253 -3.63 -5.56 -7.34
C ILE A 253 -4.06 -6.10 -8.70
N ALA A 254 -4.93 -5.36 -9.39
CA ALA A 254 -5.40 -5.75 -10.71
C ALA A 254 -5.72 -4.54 -11.57
N THR A 255 -5.78 -4.73 -12.89
CA THR A 255 -6.21 -3.70 -13.82
C THR A 255 -7.05 -4.27 -14.95
N THR A 256 -7.88 -3.42 -15.57
CA THR A 256 -8.56 -3.67 -16.84
C THR A 256 -7.76 -3.19 -18.06
N SER A 257 -6.55 -2.68 -17.87
CA SER A 257 -5.67 -2.29 -18.97
C SER A 257 -5.21 -3.50 -19.78
N PRO A 258 -4.80 -3.32 -21.04
CA PRO A 258 -4.24 -4.39 -21.85
C PRO A 258 -3.00 -5.04 -21.20
N ALA A 259 -2.62 -6.20 -21.74
CA ALA A 259 -1.38 -6.88 -21.37
C ALA A 259 -0.18 -5.91 -21.42
N GLY A 260 0.68 -5.99 -20.41
CA GLY A 260 1.77 -5.05 -20.15
C GLY A 260 1.46 -4.04 -19.04
N GLY A 261 0.17 -3.75 -18.77
CA GLY A 261 -0.21 -2.77 -17.74
C GLY A 261 0.22 -3.19 -16.33
N LEU A 262 -0.18 -4.38 -15.88
CA LEU A 262 0.20 -4.92 -14.57
C LEU A 262 1.71 -5.22 -14.52
N GLU A 263 2.26 -5.78 -15.59
CA GLU A 263 3.66 -6.17 -15.69
C GLU A 263 4.59 -4.95 -15.56
N ASN A 264 4.20 -3.80 -16.12
CA ASN A 264 4.95 -2.56 -15.97
C ASN A 264 4.96 -2.08 -14.51
N VAL A 265 3.82 -2.12 -13.82
CA VAL A 265 3.71 -1.73 -12.40
C VAL A 265 4.61 -2.62 -11.55
N LEU A 266 4.51 -3.94 -11.71
CA LEU A 266 5.32 -4.89 -10.95
C LEU A 266 6.81 -4.72 -11.26
N HIS A 267 7.18 -4.57 -12.54
CA HIS A 267 8.56 -4.36 -12.95
C HIS A 267 9.16 -3.10 -12.31
N ASN A 268 8.48 -1.95 -12.43
CA ASN A 268 8.99 -0.69 -11.88
C ASN A 268 8.97 -0.70 -10.34
N THR A 269 8.00 -1.37 -9.72
CA THR A 269 8.01 -1.53 -8.27
C THR A 269 9.24 -2.29 -7.80
N THR A 270 9.49 -3.48 -8.34
CA THR A 270 10.64 -4.32 -7.96
C THR A 270 11.98 -3.63 -8.24
N ASN A 271 12.09 -2.85 -9.32
CA ASN A 271 13.36 -2.26 -9.75
C ASN A 271 13.61 -0.84 -9.24
N SER A 272 12.56 -0.09 -8.87
CA SER A 272 12.69 1.34 -8.58
C SER A 272 11.92 1.79 -7.35
N TYR A 273 10.63 1.45 -7.24
CA TYR A 273 9.76 2.07 -6.22
C TYR A 273 9.78 1.39 -4.87
N GLY A 274 10.24 0.13 -4.79
CA GLY A 274 10.36 -0.59 -3.52
C GLY A 274 10.38 -2.09 -3.71
N PHE A 275 9.44 -2.77 -3.06
CA PHE A 275 9.38 -4.22 -2.99
C PHE A 275 8.04 -4.76 -3.51
N VAL A 276 8.04 -6.02 -3.92
CA VAL A 276 6.83 -6.76 -4.28
C VAL A 276 6.81 -7.99 -3.42
N THR A 277 5.64 -8.40 -2.91
CA THR A 277 5.41 -9.69 -2.28
C THR A 277 3.99 -10.16 -2.64
N ASP A 278 3.51 -11.23 -2.01
CA ASP A 278 2.14 -11.73 -2.13
C ASP A 278 1.55 -12.04 -0.76
N THR A 279 0.22 -12.18 -0.72
CA THR A 279 -0.48 -12.45 0.54
C THR A 279 -0.07 -13.75 1.19
N THR A 280 0.31 -14.77 0.41
CA THR A 280 0.72 -16.08 0.94
C THR A 280 2.00 -15.95 1.76
N ARG A 281 3.01 -15.26 1.24
CA ARG A 281 4.27 -14.97 1.97
C ARG A 281 4.01 -14.18 3.25
N VAL A 282 3.14 -13.17 3.21
CA VAL A 282 2.77 -12.36 4.39
C VAL A 282 2.09 -13.23 5.45
N GLU A 283 1.08 -14.01 5.07
CA GLU A 283 0.34 -14.88 5.99
C GLU A 283 1.24 -15.95 6.63
N GLU A 284 2.08 -16.61 5.83
CA GLU A 284 3.03 -17.60 6.33
C GLU A 284 4.06 -17.00 7.27
N ALA A 285 4.56 -15.80 6.96
CA ALA A 285 5.51 -15.10 7.80
C ALA A 285 4.92 -14.80 9.18
N ILE A 286 3.68 -14.28 9.22
CA ILE A 286 2.96 -14.01 10.47
C ILE A 286 2.73 -15.30 11.25
N LYS A 287 2.28 -16.39 10.59
CA LYS A 287 2.07 -17.69 11.24
C LYS A 287 3.35 -18.23 11.87
N LYS A 288 4.49 -18.15 11.18
CA LYS A 288 5.80 -18.62 11.67
C LYS A 288 6.32 -17.79 12.85
N GLN A 289 6.04 -16.49 12.87
CA GLN A 289 6.51 -15.55 13.90
C GLN A 289 5.54 -15.38 15.09
N SER A 290 4.39 -16.05 15.05
CA SER A 290 3.41 -16.08 16.16
C SER A 290 3.53 -17.34 17.04
N LEU A 291 4.43 -18.27 16.67
CA LEU A 291 4.77 -19.49 17.41
C LEU A 291 6.00 -19.27 18.29
#